data_AF-A0A5K1HBA9-F1
#
_entry.id   AF-A0A5K1HBA9-F1
#
_cell.length_a   1.000
_cell.length_b   1.000
_cell.length_c   1.000
_cell.angle_alpha   90.00
_cell.angle_beta   90.00
_cell.angle_gamma   90.00
#
_symmetry.space_group_name_H-M   'P 1'
#
loop_
_entity.id
_entity.type
_entity.pdbx_description
1 polymer ?
#
loop_
_entity_poly.entity_id
_entity_poly.type
_entity_poly.pdbx_seq_one_letter_code
_entity_poly.pdbx_strand_id
1 'polypeptide(L)' 'MVRALMCLELILNAVNMNLITFSDLFDSRQLKGDVFSIFVIAIAAAEAAIGPAMFLRSI' A
#
# COMPACT_ATOMS: atom_id res chain seq x y z
N MET A 1 -2.06 -16.84 -9.42
CA MET A 1 -2.31 -16.11 -8.15
C MET A 1 -1.23 -15.08 -7.86
N VAL A 2 0.07 -15.43 -7.91
CA VAL A 2 1.18 -14.47 -7.70
C VAL A 2 1.11 -13.21 -8.57
N ARG A 3 0.72 -13.33 -9.84
CA ARG A 3 0.54 -12.17 -10.74
C ARG A 3 -0.51 -11.17 -10.25
N ALA A 4 -1.58 -11.64 -9.61
CA ALA A 4 -2.63 -10.78 -9.08
C ALA A 4 -2.17 -10.03 -7.82
N LEU A 5 -1.47 -10.72 -6.91
CA LEU A 5 -0.84 -10.10 -5.73
C LEU A 5 0.17 -9.01 -6.14
N MET A 6 0.97 -9.26 -7.19
CA MET A 6 1.92 -8.26 -7.69
C MET A 6 1.24 -7.03 -8.31
N CYS A 7 0.11 -7.21 -8.99
CA CYS A 7 -0.69 -6.08 -9.47
C CYS A 7 -1.30 -5.27 -8.31
N LEU A 8 -1.69 -5.93 -7.23
CA LEU A 8 -2.28 -5.29 -6.06
C LEU A 8 -1.26 -4.42 -5.32
N GLU A 9 -0.03 -4.91 -5.13
CA GLU A 9 1.10 -4.13 -4.60
C GLU A 9 1.39 -2.87 -5.43
N LEU A 10 1.34 -2.97 -6.77
CA LEU A 10 1.52 -1.82 -7.67
C LEU A 10 0.41 -0.77 -7.50
N ILE A 11 -0.84 -1.20 -7.34
CA ILE A 11 -1.98 -0.29 -7.10
C ILE A 11 -1.85 0.39 -5.73
N LEU A 12 -1.48 -0.35 -4.69
CA LEU A 12 -1.25 0.19 -3.35
C LEU A 12 -0.11 1.23 -3.34
N ASN A 13 0.96 0.98 -4.09
CA ASN A 13 2.06 1.94 -4.24
C ASN A 13 1.64 3.20 -5.02
N ALA A 14 0.81 3.05 -6.06
CA ALA A 14 0.24 4.18 -6.79
C ALA A 14 -0.67 5.06 -5.90
N VAL A 15 -1.48 4.43 -5.04
CA VAL A 15 -2.32 5.14 -4.05
C VAL A 15 -1.45 5.89 -3.04
N ASN A 16 -0.38 5.28 -2.53
CA ASN A 16 0.57 5.95 -1.64
C ASN A 16 1.20 7.20 -2.25
N MET A 17 1.67 7.10 -3.49
CA MET A 17 2.27 8.23 -4.19
C MET A 17 1.26 9.37 -4.40
N ASN A 18 0.00 9.03 -4.71
CA ASN A 18 -1.09 10.00 -4.83
C ASN A 18 -1.40 10.70 -3.49
N LEU A 19 -1.40 9.96 -2.39
CA LEU A 19 -1.65 10.50 -1.04
C LEU A 19 -0.54 11.45 -0.57
N ILE A 20 0.72 11.10 -0.83
CA ILE A 20 1.88 11.95 -0.54
C ILE A 20 1.82 13.23 -1.39
N THR A 21 1.59 13.08 -2.71
CA THR A 21 1.48 14.22 -3.63
C THR A 21 0.31 15.14 -3.28
N PHE A 22 -0.83 14.57 -2.89
CA PHE A 22 -1.99 15.34 -2.46
C PHE A 22 -1.72 16.08 -1.15
N SER A 23 -0.96 15.49 -0.22
CA SER A 23 -0.57 16.17 1.02
C SER A 23 0.36 17.35 0.76
N ASP A 24 1.34 17.16 -0.12
CA ASP A 24 2.26 18.22 -0.51
C ASP A 24 1.55 19.39 -1.21
N LEU A 25 0.63 19.09 -2.13
CA LEU A 25 -0.09 20.09 -2.94
C LEU A 25 -1.21 20.83 -2.19
N PHE A 26 -1.96 20.16 -1.32
CA PHE A 26 -3.14 20.75 -0.68
C PHE A 26 -2.87 21.28 0.73
N ASP A 27 -1.89 20.75 1.47
CA ASP A 27 -1.69 21.14 2.87
C ASP A 27 -0.24 20.97 3.33
N SER A 28 0.64 21.90 2.93
CA SER A 28 2.06 21.90 3.29
C SER A 28 2.35 22.05 4.82
N ARG A 29 1.33 22.04 5.69
CA ARG A 29 1.46 22.10 7.16
C ARG A 29 0.76 20.95 7.90
N GLN A 30 -0.08 20.16 7.24
CA GLN A 30 -0.84 19.10 7.87
C GLN A 30 -0.27 17.74 7.44
N LEU A 31 0.50 17.13 8.34
CA LEU A 31 1.16 15.81 8.25
C LEU A 31 0.19 14.61 8.03
N LYS A 32 -1.06 14.87 7.65
CA LYS A 32 -2.16 13.91 7.72
C LYS A 32 -2.07 12.84 6.64
N GLY A 33 -1.65 13.18 5.42
CA GLY A 33 -1.48 12.16 4.38
C GLY A 33 -0.11 11.48 4.37
N ASP A 34 0.92 12.05 5.00
CA ASP A 34 2.14 11.29 5.35
C ASP A 34 1.81 10.16 6.34
N VAL A 35 1.07 10.46 7.40
CA VAL A 35 0.62 9.45 8.39
C VAL A 35 -0.29 8.41 7.74
N PHE A 36 -1.18 8.83 6.83
CA PHE A 36 -2.05 7.89 6.11
C PHE A 36 -1.26 7.00 5.13
N SER A 37 -0.20 7.52 4.50
CA SER A 37 0.66 6.73 3.62
C SER A 37 1.40 5.62 4.38
N ILE A 38 1.88 5.89 5.60
CA ILE A 38 2.50 4.87 6.46
C ILE A 38 1.53 3.72 6.77
N PHE A 39 0.25 4.03 7.00
CA PHE A 39 -0.80 3.02 7.19
C PHE A 39 -1.01 2.15 5.95
N VAL A 40 -1.03 2.74 4.76
CA VAL A 40 -1.18 1.99 3.50
C VAL A 40 0.04 1.11 3.23
N ILE A 41 1.26 1.59 3.54
CA ILE A 41 2.49 0.76 3.46
C ILE A 41 2.40 -0.42 4.43
N ALA A 42 1.92 -0.21 5.65
CA ALA A 42 1.76 -1.30 6.64
C ALA A 42 0.75 -2.36 6.17
N ILE A 43 -0.35 -1.95 5.52
CA ILE A 43 -1.34 -2.86 4.93
C ILE A 43 -0.72 -3.65 3.76
N ALA A 44 0.02 -2.98 2.86
CA ALA A 44 0.71 -3.64 1.76
C ALA A 44 1.73 -4.69 2.28
N ALA A 45 2.53 -4.33 3.29
CA ALA A 45 3.46 -5.26 3.92
C ALA A 45 2.76 -6.48 4.56
N ALA A 46 1.62 -6.28 5.20
CA ALA A 46 0.81 -7.37 5.75
C ALA A 46 0.24 -8.27 4.62
N GLU A 47 -0.22 -7.68 3.53
CA GLU A 47 -0.79 -8.43 2.41
C GLU A 47 0.27 -9.25 1.66
N ALA A 48 1.45 -8.68 1.42
CA ALA A 48 2.59 -9.37 0.82
C ALA A 48 3.08 -10.56 1.68
N ALA A 49 2.86 -10.54 3.00
CA ALA A 49 3.15 -11.65 3.89
C ALA A 49 2.05 -12.74 3.88
N ILE A 50 0.77 -12.33 3.86
CA ILE A 50 -0.38 -13.25 3.96
C ILE A 50 -0.70 -13.90 2.61
N GLY A 51 -0.61 -13.17 1.49
CA GLY A 51 -1.00 -13.63 0.15
C GLY A 51 -0.26 -14.89 -0.30
N PRO A 52 1.08 -14.93 -0.28
CA PRO A 52 1.85 -16.13 -0.61
C PRO A 52 1.66 -17.25 0.43
N ALA A 53 1.55 -16.90 1.73
CA ALA A 53 1.39 -17.88 2.80
C ALA A 53 0.05 -18.63 2.72
N MET A 54 -1.04 -17.94 2.38
CA MET A 54 -2.35 -18.55 2.17
C MET A 54 -2.36 -19.44 0.92
N PHE A 55 -1.71 -19.00 -0.17
CA PHE A 55 -1.56 -19.82 -1.37
C PHE A 55 -0.76 -21.11 -1.09
N LEU A 56 0.38 -21.00 -0.39
CA LEU A 56 1.22 -22.14 -0.06
C LEU A 56 0.52 -23.14 0.88
N ARG A 57 -0.31 -22.66 1.81
CA ARG A 57 -1.10 -23.51 2.73
C ARG A 57 -2.31 -24.17 2.07
N SER A 58 -2.79 -23.62 0.95
CA SER A 58 -3.92 -24.19 0.20
C SER A 58 -3.49 -25.25 -0.83
N ILE A 59 -2.18 -25.46 -1.01
CA ILE A 59 -1.60 -26.53 -1.83
C ILE A 59 -1.24 -27.72 -0.92
#